data_AF-A0A1G0XNB3-F1
#
_entry.id   AF-A0A1G0XNB3-F1
#
_cell.length_a   1.000
_cell.length_b   1.000
_cell.length_c   1.000
_cell.angle_alpha   90.00
_cell.angle_beta   90.00
_cell.angle_gamma   90.00
#
_symmetry.space_group_name_H-M   'P 1'
#
loop_
_entity.id
_entity.type
_entity.pdbx_description
1 polymer ?
#
loop_
_entity_poly.entity_id
_entity_poly.type
_entity_poly.pdbx_seq_one_letter_code
_entity_poly.pdbx_strand_id
1 'polypeptide(L)'
;MNHGKKKRSEFEWEKEIRKDEARINAYMKELRNFIDLPSEEEMIMKKMQKQPELIPQNAEWENSRFADMLEDIDDDVFFNDDWQKKDGADSYILLEKIAYQWCVIQAAEIKGELIAEGMKIICLFGKIMARTADILDIEIDEMPELKIALAKRVISDINSLIGILKDTAEKNTRLVRVVISHIEHLQGIREKLIDITEKVREKIKGEDKNGQR
;
A
#
# COMPACT_ATOMS: atom_id res chain seq x y z
N MET A 1 -6.60 33.41 -12.63
CA MET A 1 -5.54 32.74 -13.41
C MET A 1 -5.62 31.25 -13.13
N ASN A 2 -6.23 30.51 -14.05
CA ASN A 2 -6.44 29.07 -13.93
C ASN A 2 -5.06 28.39 -14.02
N HIS A 3 -4.50 27.98 -12.88
CA HIS A 3 -3.30 27.14 -12.87
C HIS A 3 -3.75 25.78 -13.37
N GLY A 4 -3.58 25.53 -14.68
CA GLY A 4 -3.76 24.19 -15.24
C GLY A 4 -2.89 23.24 -14.44
N LYS A 5 -3.49 22.44 -13.55
CA LYS A 5 -2.78 21.43 -12.77
C LYS A 5 -2.13 20.50 -13.79
N LYS A 6 -0.81 20.61 -13.93
CA LYS A 6 -0.02 19.71 -14.78
C LYS A 6 -0.35 18.28 -14.35
N LYS A 7 -0.91 17.48 -15.26
CA LYS A 7 -1.23 16.08 -15.01
C LYS A 7 0.08 15.37 -14.62
N ARG A 8 0.12 14.81 -13.41
CA ARG A 8 1.31 14.12 -12.88
C ARG A 8 1.52 12.81 -13.64
N SER A 9 2.75 12.55 -14.04
CA SER A 9 3.16 11.28 -14.65
C SER A 9 3.21 10.13 -13.64
N GLU A 10 3.23 8.88 -14.11
CA GLU A 10 3.37 7.68 -13.26
C GLU A 10 4.63 7.73 -12.37
N PHE A 11 5.72 8.36 -12.85
CA PHE A 11 6.97 8.50 -12.10
C PHE A 11 6.92 9.60 -11.05
N GLU A 12 6.16 10.67 -11.29
CA GLU A 12 5.93 11.72 -10.30
C GLU A 12 5.03 11.19 -9.19
N TRP A 13 3.99 10.42 -9.51
CA TRP A 13 3.16 9.74 -8.51
C TRP A 13 3.96 8.75 -7.65
N GLU A 14 4.82 7.93 -8.26
CA GLU A 14 5.70 7.02 -7.51
C GLU A 14 6.64 7.78 -6.55
N LYS A 15 7.16 8.94 -6.94
CA LYS A 15 7.97 9.78 -6.05
C LYS A 15 7.16 10.31 -4.87
N GLU A 16 5.93 10.72 -5.09
CA GLU A 16 5.05 11.20 -4.03
C GLU A 16 4.67 10.08 -3.07
N ILE A 17 4.30 8.90 -3.58
CA ILE A 17 4.02 7.70 -2.76
C ILE A 17 5.24 7.35 -1.88
N ARG A 18 6.47 7.48 -2.40
CA ARG A 18 7.69 7.27 -1.62
C ARG A 18 7.90 8.29 -0.52
N LYS A 19 7.55 9.56 -0.75
CA LYS A 19 7.61 10.59 0.29
C LYS A 19 6.58 10.29 1.39
N ASP A 20 5.40 9.83 1.02
CA ASP A 20 4.35 9.45 1.96
C ASP A 20 4.80 8.28 2.84
N GLU A 21 5.41 7.25 2.26
CA GLU A 21 6.02 6.17 3.04
C GLU A 21 7.16 6.65 3.96
N ALA A 22 7.99 7.59 3.50
CA ALA A 22 9.05 8.16 4.32
C ALA A 22 8.47 8.96 5.50
N ARG A 23 7.37 9.69 5.30
CA ARG A 23 6.61 10.36 6.36
C ARG A 23 6.07 9.35 7.38
N ILE A 24 5.41 8.29 6.93
CA ILE A 24 4.88 7.22 7.80
C ILE A 24 6.00 6.64 8.67
N ASN A 25 7.14 6.30 8.06
CA ASN A 25 8.26 5.71 8.79
C ASN A 25 8.86 6.68 9.81
N ALA A 26 8.97 7.96 9.47
CA ALA A 26 9.44 8.98 10.40
C ALA A 26 8.47 9.14 11.58
N TYR A 27 7.16 9.19 11.31
CA TYR A 27 6.12 9.25 12.33
C TYR A 27 6.20 8.04 13.27
N MET A 28 6.16 6.81 12.74
CA MET A 28 6.19 5.57 13.54
C MET A 28 7.46 5.44 14.38
N LYS A 29 8.59 5.94 13.88
CA LYS A 29 9.85 5.98 14.64
C LYS A 29 9.76 6.92 15.84
N GLU A 30 9.12 8.07 15.68
CA GLU A 30 8.93 9.02 16.78
C GLU A 30 7.83 8.58 17.73
N LEU A 31 6.74 7.98 17.23
CA LEU A 31 5.66 7.43 18.05
C LEU A 31 6.20 6.51 19.14
N ARG A 32 7.14 5.61 18.80
CA ARG A 32 7.80 4.73 19.79
C ARG A 32 8.43 5.47 20.98
N ASN A 33 8.86 6.72 20.79
CA ASN A 33 9.48 7.52 21.84
C ASN A 33 8.49 8.34 22.66
N PHE A 34 7.27 8.55 22.14
CA PHE A 34 6.31 9.50 22.69
C PHE A 34 4.94 8.92 23.04
N ILE A 35 4.63 7.67 22.64
CA ILE A 35 3.32 7.01 22.79
C ILE A 35 2.75 6.95 24.22
N ASP A 36 3.58 7.15 25.24
CA ASP A 36 3.17 7.13 26.64
C ASP A 36 3.10 8.55 27.26
N LEU A 37 3.31 9.60 26.47
CA LEU A 37 3.40 10.98 26.97
C LEU A 37 2.12 11.77 26.71
N PRO A 38 1.73 12.67 27.64
CA PRO A 38 0.68 13.63 27.35
C PRO A 38 1.12 14.55 26.19
N SER A 39 0.19 14.85 25.28
CA SER A 39 0.47 15.64 24.06
C SER A 39 1.53 15.02 23.14
N GLU A 40 1.59 13.69 23.05
CA GLU A 40 2.52 12.95 22.18
C GLU A 40 2.53 13.45 20.74
N GLU A 41 1.36 13.74 20.19
CA GLU A 41 1.18 14.16 18.80
C GLU A 41 1.90 15.49 18.54
N GLU A 42 1.72 16.49 19.40
CA GLU A 42 2.41 17.77 19.29
C GLU A 42 3.95 17.61 19.33
N MET A 43 4.44 16.66 20.13
CA MET A 43 5.87 16.37 20.25
C MET A 43 6.43 15.69 19.00
N ILE A 44 5.71 14.71 18.45
CA ILE A 44 6.06 14.03 17.20
C ILE A 44 6.08 15.06 16.06
N MET A 45 5.04 15.87 15.96
CA MET A 45 4.89 16.89 14.93
C MET A 45 6.01 17.92 14.93
N LYS A 46 6.38 18.43 16.11
CA LYS A 46 7.50 19.37 16.26
C LYS A 46 8.84 18.77 15.83
N LYS A 47 9.02 17.45 15.95
CA LYS A 47 10.21 16.76 15.43
C LYS A 47 10.15 16.54 13.93
N MET A 48 9.01 16.11 13.39
CA MET A 48 8.86 15.87 11.96
C MET A 48 9.00 17.16 11.13
N GLN A 49 8.57 18.32 11.65
CA GLN A 49 8.78 19.64 11.02
C GLN A 49 10.26 20.03 10.86
N LYS A 50 11.18 19.37 11.57
CA LYS A 50 12.64 19.57 11.38
C LYS A 50 13.18 18.83 10.15
N GLN A 51 12.36 18.03 9.48
CA GLN A 51 12.66 17.30 8.25
C GLN A 51 11.86 17.92 7.09
N PRO A 52 12.27 19.08 6.56
CA PRO A 52 11.53 19.86 5.56
C PRO A 52 11.24 19.09 4.26
N GLU A 53 12.05 18.08 3.96
CA GLU A 53 11.88 17.18 2.83
C GLU A 53 10.70 16.20 2.97
N LEU A 54 10.24 15.96 4.20
CA LEU A 54 9.11 15.09 4.51
C LEU A 54 7.84 15.90 4.80
N ILE A 55 7.96 17.00 5.53
CA ILE A 55 6.85 17.92 5.81
C ILE A 55 7.32 19.34 5.50
N PRO A 56 6.67 20.09 4.58
CA PRO A 56 7.05 21.47 4.33
C PRO A 56 7.01 22.29 5.63
N GLN A 57 8.01 23.14 5.86
CA GLN A 57 7.99 24.05 7.01
C GLN A 57 6.74 24.94 6.93
N ASN A 58 5.92 24.92 7.99
CA ASN A 58 4.62 25.59 8.08
C ASN A 58 3.49 24.99 7.23
N ALA A 59 3.63 23.78 6.68
CA ALA A 59 2.46 23.05 6.20
C ALA A 59 1.60 22.64 7.40
N GLU A 60 0.32 23.02 7.38
CA GLU A 60 -0.68 22.47 8.27
C GLU A 60 -0.78 20.97 7.99
N TRP A 61 -0.42 20.16 8.99
CA TRP A 61 -0.47 18.69 8.91
C TRP A 61 -1.86 18.18 8.55
N GLU A 62 -2.89 18.86 9.07
CA GLU A 62 -4.32 18.67 8.77
C GLU A 62 -4.60 18.70 7.26
N ASN A 63 -3.78 19.38 6.45
CA ASN A 63 -3.92 19.41 4.99
C ASN A 63 -3.07 18.35 4.27
N SER A 64 -2.43 17.44 5.01
CA SER A 64 -1.59 16.40 4.44
C SER A 64 -2.40 15.11 4.29
N ARG A 65 -2.26 14.43 3.14
CA ARG A 65 -2.84 13.10 2.88
C ARG A 65 -2.61 12.05 3.97
N PHE A 66 -1.64 12.27 4.84
CA PHE A 66 -1.32 11.36 5.93
C PHE A 66 -2.11 11.69 7.21
N ALA A 67 -2.48 12.95 7.45
CA ALA A 67 -3.43 13.31 8.50
C ALA A 67 -4.82 12.78 8.16
N ASP A 68 -5.26 12.94 6.91
CA ASP A 68 -6.50 12.32 6.40
C ASP A 68 -6.50 10.79 6.67
N MET A 69 -5.38 10.10 6.42
CA MET A 69 -5.24 8.65 6.70
C MET A 69 -5.35 8.29 8.19
N LEU A 70 -4.99 9.19 9.10
CA LEU A 70 -5.07 8.95 10.56
C LEU A 70 -6.44 9.34 11.13
N GLU A 71 -7.12 10.31 10.52
CA GLU A 71 -8.45 10.79 10.92
C GLU A 71 -9.59 9.92 10.35
N ASP A 72 -9.44 9.41 9.12
CA ASP A 72 -10.42 8.54 8.43
C ASP A 72 -10.25 7.04 8.76
N ILE A 73 -9.85 6.69 9.99
CA ILE A 73 -10.05 5.32 10.50
C ILE A 73 -11.53 5.17 10.92
N ASP A 74 -12.46 5.48 10.02
CA ASP A 74 -13.80 4.95 10.13
C ASP A 74 -13.72 3.47 9.73
N ASP A 75 -14.27 2.58 10.57
CA ASP A 75 -14.15 1.11 10.51
C ASP A 75 -14.72 0.46 9.23
N ASP A 76 -15.19 1.28 8.30
CA ASP A 76 -15.81 0.84 7.07
C ASP A 76 -14.91 1.18 5.89
N VAL A 77 -14.18 0.17 5.41
CA VAL A 77 -13.61 0.16 4.05
C VAL A 77 -14.78 0.16 3.06
N PHE A 78 -15.47 1.31 2.93
CA PHE A 78 -16.63 1.50 2.07
C PHE A 78 -16.17 1.62 0.63
N PHE A 79 -15.80 0.48 0.10
CA PHE A 79 -16.03 0.23 -1.30
C PHE A 79 -17.47 0.64 -1.68
N ASN A 80 -17.65 1.31 -2.82
CA ASN A 80 -18.98 1.53 -3.41
C ASN A 80 -19.75 0.18 -3.53
N ASP A 81 -21.09 0.20 -3.48
CA ASP A 81 -22.01 -0.96 -3.34
C ASP A 81 -21.83 -2.10 -4.37
N ASP A 82 -20.92 -1.95 -5.34
CA ASP A 82 -20.65 -2.88 -6.44
C ASP A 82 -19.16 -3.20 -6.67
N TRP A 83 -18.27 -2.94 -5.70
CA TRP A 83 -16.83 -3.14 -5.89
C TRP A 83 -16.41 -4.56 -6.26
N GLN A 84 -17.16 -5.58 -5.84
CA GLN A 84 -16.88 -6.97 -6.20
C GLN A 84 -16.99 -7.22 -7.71
N LYS A 85 -17.63 -6.31 -8.46
CA LYS A 85 -17.72 -6.34 -9.93
C LYS A 85 -16.54 -5.63 -10.62
N LYS A 86 -15.72 -4.87 -9.88
CA LYS A 86 -14.58 -4.13 -10.45
C LYS A 86 -13.46 -5.09 -10.85
N ASP A 87 -12.74 -4.73 -11.92
CA ASP A 87 -11.57 -5.48 -12.39
C ASP A 87 -10.49 -5.51 -11.31
N GLY A 88 -10.09 -6.71 -10.87
CA GLY A 88 -9.15 -6.94 -9.78
C GLY A 88 -9.78 -7.23 -8.40
N ALA A 89 -11.11 -7.17 -8.24
CA ALA A 89 -11.76 -7.42 -6.95
C ALA A 89 -11.49 -8.84 -6.42
N ASP A 90 -11.40 -9.80 -7.33
CA ASP A 90 -11.03 -11.18 -7.04
C ASP A 90 -9.61 -11.31 -6.43
N SER A 91 -8.70 -10.43 -6.82
CA SER A 91 -7.34 -10.35 -6.30
C SER A 91 -7.33 -9.80 -4.88
N TYR A 92 -8.18 -8.81 -4.59
CA TYR A 92 -8.37 -8.28 -3.24
C TYR A 92 -8.97 -9.33 -2.30
N ILE A 93 -10.04 -10.02 -2.73
CA ILE A 93 -10.66 -11.11 -1.94
C ILE A 93 -9.66 -12.24 -1.67
N LEU A 94 -8.82 -12.59 -2.66
CA LEU A 94 -7.78 -13.59 -2.46
C LEU A 94 -6.71 -13.11 -1.47
N LEU A 95 -6.28 -11.83 -1.55
CA LEU A 95 -5.35 -11.21 -0.61
C LEU A 95 -5.88 -11.26 0.82
N GLU A 96 -7.14 -10.88 1.04
CA GLU A 96 -7.80 -10.94 2.34
C GLU A 96 -7.78 -12.36 2.91
N LYS A 97 -8.14 -13.35 2.10
CA LYS A 97 -8.15 -14.76 2.51
C LYS A 97 -6.76 -15.24 2.95
N ILE A 98 -5.72 -14.96 2.17
CA ILE A 98 -4.36 -15.41 2.53
C ILE A 98 -3.75 -14.59 3.67
N ALA A 99 -4.12 -13.31 3.81
CA ALA A 99 -3.74 -12.50 4.97
C ALA A 99 -4.37 -13.06 6.26
N TYR A 100 -5.66 -13.41 6.23
CA TYR A 100 -6.34 -14.05 7.35
C TYR A 100 -5.69 -15.40 7.72
N GLN A 101 -5.38 -16.24 6.72
CA GLN A 101 -4.66 -17.49 6.96
C GLN A 101 -3.31 -17.26 7.63
N TRP A 102 -2.58 -16.23 7.22
CA TRP A 102 -1.32 -15.86 7.87
C TRP A 102 -1.51 -15.40 9.32
N CYS A 103 -2.57 -14.63 9.63
CA CYS A 103 -2.89 -14.25 11.01
C CYS A 103 -3.11 -15.48 11.91
N VAL A 104 -3.77 -16.52 11.39
CA VAL A 104 -3.95 -17.79 12.12
C VAL A 104 -2.61 -18.49 12.35
N ILE A 105 -1.74 -18.53 11.33
CA ILE A 105 -0.39 -19.12 11.43
C ILE A 105 0.45 -18.34 12.45
N GLN A 106 0.39 -17.01 12.44
CA GLN A 106 1.08 -16.15 13.39
C GLN A 106 0.69 -16.50 14.82
N ALA A 107 -0.61 -16.66 15.09
CA ALA A 107 -1.10 -16.94 16.43
C ALA A 107 -0.76 -18.36 16.92
N ALA A 108 -0.75 -19.35 16.01
CA ALA A 108 -0.62 -20.76 16.39
C ALA A 108 0.82 -21.29 16.32
N GLU A 109 1.55 -20.95 15.25
CA GLU A 109 2.79 -21.64 14.84
C GLU A 109 4.04 -20.76 14.98
N ILE A 110 3.92 -19.43 14.85
CA ILE A 110 5.06 -18.51 14.94
C ILE A 110 5.39 -18.21 16.40
N LYS A 111 6.63 -18.52 16.84
CA LYS A 111 7.08 -18.36 18.23
C LYS A 111 8.53 -17.88 18.30
N GLY A 112 8.89 -17.34 19.46
CA GLY A 112 10.27 -16.93 19.78
C GLY A 112 10.79 -15.87 18.83
N GLU A 113 11.99 -16.09 18.29
CA GLU A 113 12.71 -15.13 17.44
C GLU A 113 11.98 -14.82 16.11
N LEU A 114 11.05 -15.69 15.68
CA LEU A 114 10.28 -15.49 14.44
C LEU A 114 9.08 -14.55 14.60
N ILE A 115 8.72 -14.15 15.83
CA ILE A 115 7.54 -13.30 16.08
C ILE A 115 7.63 -11.99 15.29
N ALA A 116 8.79 -11.33 15.32
CA ALA A 116 8.98 -10.07 14.61
C ALA A 116 8.87 -10.23 13.08
N GLU A 117 9.37 -11.33 12.54
CA GLU A 117 9.30 -11.64 11.11
C GLU A 117 7.88 -11.96 10.67
N GLY A 118 7.15 -12.75 11.46
CA GLY A 118 5.75 -13.05 11.18
C GLY A 118 4.82 -11.82 11.32
N MET A 119 5.11 -10.91 12.25
CA MET A 119 4.43 -9.60 12.34
C MET A 119 4.73 -8.72 11.11
N LYS A 120 5.99 -8.72 10.64
CA LYS A 120 6.37 -7.99 9.41
C LYS A 120 5.57 -8.47 8.20
N ILE A 121 5.30 -9.78 8.10
CA ILE A 121 4.47 -10.36 7.05
C ILE A 121 3.01 -9.84 7.16
N ILE A 122 2.42 -9.79 8.36
CA ILE A 122 1.08 -9.21 8.59
C ILE A 122 1.04 -7.75 8.13
N CYS A 123 2.00 -6.93 8.56
CA CYS A 123 2.05 -5.52 8.17
C CYS A 123 2.17 -5.33 6.65
N LEU A 124 2.95 -6.20 5.97
CA LEU A 124 3.06 -6.17 4.51
C LEU A 124 1.77 -6.58 3.81
N PHE A 125 1.04 -7.56 4.34
CA PHE A 125 -0.29 -7.89 3.83
C PHE A 125 -1.24 -6.69 3.94
N GLY A 126 -1.32 -6.06 5.11
CA GLY A 126 -2.16 -4.87 5.31
C GLY A 126 -1.80 -3.74 4.33
N LYS A 127 -0.51 -3.47 4.15
CA LYS A 127 -0.01 -2.48 3.19
C LYS A 127 -0.41 -2.80 1.73
N ILE A 128 -0.28 -4.06 1.33
CA ILE A 128 -0.65 -4.52 -0.01
C ILE A 128 -2.16 -4.41 -0.22
N MET A 129 -2.96 -4.82 0.77
CA MET A 129 -4.41 -4.74 0.72
C MET A 129 -4.91 -3.30 0.59
N ALA A 130 -4.44 -2.39 1.45
CA ALA A 130 -4.83 -0.98 1.41
C ALA A 130 -4.61 -0.37 0.01
N ARG A 131 -3.44 -0.60 -0.59
CA ARG A 131 -3.15 -0.12 -1.95
C ARG A 131 -3.92 -0.81 -3.04
N THR A 132 -4.27 -2.08 -2.83
CA THR A 132 -5.12 -2.81 -3.79
C THR A 132 -6.53 -2.26 -3.74
N ALA A 133 -7.04 -1.88 -2.56
CA ALA A 133 -8.29 -1.15 -2.43
C ALA A 133 -8.22 0.21 -3.15
N ASP A 134 -7.16 0.99 -2.97
CA ASP A 134 -6.96 2.25 -3.72
C ASP A 134 -6.99 2.02 -5.25
N ILE A 135 -6.34 0.96 -5.74
CA ILE A 135 -6.34 0.61 -7.16
C ILE A 135 -7.76 0.27 -7.64
N LEU A 136 -8.55 -0.44 -6.84
CA LEU A 136 -9.95 -0.76 -7.17
C LEU A 136 -10.82 0.48 -7.17
N ASP A 137 -10.59 1.40 -6.25
CA ASP A 137 -11.41 2.59 -6.12
C ASP A 137 -11.15 3.59 -7.25
N ILE A 138 -9.89 3.78 -7.64
CA ILE A 138 -9.51 4.71 -8.71
C ILE A 138 -10.08 4.28 -10.06
N GLU A 139 -10.96 5.10 -10.61
CA GLU A 139 -11.45 4.92 -11.97
C GLU A 139 -10.36 5.23 -13.00
N ILE A 140 -10.30 4.43 -14.07
CA ILE A 140 -9.22 4.53 -15.07
C ILE A 140 -9.28 5.90 -15.79
N ASP A 141 -10.48 6.47 -15.95
CA ASP A 141 -10.67 7.78 -16.59
C ASP A 141 -10.20 8.97 -15.73
N GLU A 142 -10.09 8.80 -14.41
CA GLU A 142 -9.80 9.91 -13.50
C GLU A 142 -8.30 10.10 -13.30
N MET A 143 -7.60 9.03 -12.87
CA MET A 143 -6.19 9.09 -12.49
C MET A 143 -5.41 7.86 -12.97
N PRO A 144 -5.31 7.62 -14.29
CA PRO A 144 -4.68 6.41 -14.82
C PRO A 144 -3.18 6.31 -14.48
N GLU A 145 -2.47 7.44 -14.44
CA GLU A 145 -1.05 7.46 -14.08
C GLU A 145 -0.80 7.09 -12.62
N LEU A 146 -1.71 7.46 -11.71
CA LEU A 146 -1.67 7.07 -10.29
C LEU A 146 -1.96 5.58 -10.15
N LYS A 147 -2.98 5.06 -10.86
CA LYS A 147 -3.33 3.64 -10.85
C LYS A 147 -2.16 2.76 -11.28
N ILE A 148 -1.41 3.17 -12.33
CA ILE A 148 -0.19 2.47 -12.74
C ILE A 148 0.91 2.55 -11.66
N ALA A 149 1.13 3.72 -11.07
CA ALA A 149 2.13 3.89 -10.02
C ALA A 149 1.86 2.97 -8.81
N LEU A 150 0.61 2.94 -8.33
CA LEU A 150 0.17 2.06 -7.25
C LEU A 150 0.33 0.58 -7.59
N ALA A 151 -0.11 0.16 -8.79
CA ALA A 151 0.02 -1.25 -9.20
C ALA A 151 1.48 -1.71 -9.24
N LYS A 152 2.39 -0.90 -9.77
CA LYS A 152 3.84 -1.19 -9.73
C LYS A 152 4.37 -1.28 -8.30
N ARG A 153 3.88 -0.42 -7.42
CA ARG A 153 4.27 -0.43 -6.01
C ARG A 153 3.82 -1.71 -5.31
N VAL A 154 2.57 -2.11 -5.51
CA VAL A 154 2.03 -3.37 -4.99
C VAL A 154 2.80 -4.57 -5.52
N ILE A 155 3.16 -4.59 -6.81
CA ILE A 155 4.01 -5.65 -7.39
C ILE A 155 5.36 -5.73 -6.66
N SER A 156 5.99 -4.59 -6.36
CA SER A 156 7.25 -4.55 -5.59
C SER A 156 7.07 -5.04 -4.14
N ASP A 157 5.98 -4.66 -3.49
CA ASP A 157 5.66 -5.10 -2.13
C ASP A 157 5.37 -6.62 -2.09
N ILE A 158 4.66 -7.16 -3.09
CA ILE A 158 4.44 -8.60 -3.26
C ILE A 158 5.76 -9.36 -3.39
N ASN A 159 6.70 -8.87 -4.21
CA ASN A 159 8.01 -9.50 -4.35
C ASN A 159 8.79 -9.51 -3.03
N SER A 160 8.68 -8.43 -2.26
CA SER A 160 9.30 -8.34 -0.92
C SER A 160 8.66 -9.33 0.06
N LEU A 161 7.33 -9.44 0.04
CA LEU A 161 6.56 -10.38 0.84
C LEU A 161 6.93 -11.83 0.52
N ILE A 162 7.03 -12.19 -0.76
CA ILE A 162 7.47 -13.51 -1.21
C ILE A 162 8.87 -13.84 -0.67
N GLY A 163 9.79 -12.87 -0.68
CA GLY A 163 11.14 -13.06 -0.11
C GLY A 163 11.08 -13.41 1.37
N ILE A 164 10.36 -12.61 2.16
CA ILE A 164 10.27 -12.82 3.62
C ILE A 164 9.54 -14.13 3.95
N LEU A 165 8.50 -14.49 3.18
CA LEU A 165 7.82 -15.78 3.35
C LEU A 165 8.76 -16.96 3.13
N LYS A 166 9.63 -16.91 2.11
CA LYS A 166 10.65 -17.94 1.87
C LYS A 166 11.64 -18.02 3.02
N ASP A 167 12.19 -16.89 3.46
CA ASP A 167 13.12 -16.83 4.59
C ASP A 167 12.49 -17.41 5.88
N THR A 168 11.19 -17.15 6.11
CA THR A 168 10.45 -17.71 7.24
C THR A 168 10.26 -19.21 7.13
N ALA A 169 9.97 -19.74 5.93
CA ALA A 169 9.83 -21.17 5.69
C ALA A 169 11.16 -21.93 5.80
N GLU A 170 12.28 -21.31 5.44
CA GLU A 170 13.62 -21.87 5.64
C GLU A 170 13.95 -22.05 7.13
N LYS A 171 13.53 -21.09 7.96
CA LYS A 171 13.73 -21.13 9.42
C LYS A 171 12.72 -22.02 10.15
N ASN A 172 11.52 -22.19 9.60
CA ASN A 172 10.49 -23.08 10.14
C ASN A 172 9.91 -23.97 9.04
N THR A 173 10.51 -25.15 8.88
CA THR A 173 10.19 -26.10 7.80
C THR A 173 8.75 -26.62 7.83
N ARG A 174 8.05 -26.51 8.97
CA ARG A 174 6.63 -26.87 9.08
C ARG A 174 5.74 -25.95 8.20
N LEU A 175 6.21 -24.74 7.92
CA LEU A 175 5.47 -23.74 7.16
C LEU A 175 5.66 -23.86 5.65
N VAL A 176 6.59 -24.69 5.16
CA VAL A 176 6.97 -24.77 3.74
C VAL A 176 5.76 -24.95 2.83
N ARG A 177 4.87 -25.90 3.16
CA ARG A 177 3.69 -26.18 2.33
C ARG A 177 2.75 -24.98 2.24
N VAL A 178 2.47 -24.33 3.37
CA VAL A 178 1.53 -23.19 3.40
C VAL A 178 2.15 -21.95 2.74
N VAL A 179 3.44 -21.73 2.94
CA VAL A 179 4.21 -20.66 2.30
C VAL A 179 4.23 -20.83 0.78
N ILE A 180 4.47 -22.03 0.26
CA ILE A 180 4.43 -22.28 -1.20
C ILE A 180 3.06 -21.90 -1.76
N SER A 181 1.98 -22.33 -1.10
CA SER A 181 0.62 -21.97 -1.51
C SER A 181 0.37 -20.45 -1.46
N HIS A 182 0.87 -19.75 -0.44
CA HIS A 182 0.78 -18.28 -0.39
C HIS A 182 1.54 -17.63 -1.55
N ILE A 183 2.74 -18.11 -1.86
CA ILE A 183 3.56 -17.61 -2.98
C ILE A 183 2.84 -17.81 -4.32
N GLU A 184 2.21 -18.96 -4.55
CA GLU A 184 1.43 -19.22 -5.77
C GLU A 184 0.27 -18.22 -5.93
N HIS A 185 -0.50 -17.99 -4.86
CA HIS A 185 -1.56 -16.98 -4.88
C HIS A 185 -1.03 -15.57 -5.13
N LEU A 186 0.05 -15.18 -4.44
CA LEU A 186 0.70 -13.88 -4.61
C LEU A 186 1.25 -13.67 -6.02
N GLN A 187 1.78 -14.72 -6.65
CA GLN A 187 2.20 -14.68 -8.06
C GLN A 187 1.01 -14.46 -8.99
N GLY A 188 -0.11 -15.17 -8.78
CA GLY A 188 -1.33 -14.95 -9.57
C GLY A 188 -1.87 -13.52 -9.46
N ILE A 189 -1.85 -12.95 -8.23
CA ILE A 189 -2.23 -11.55 -7.99
C ILE A 189 -1.28 -10.59 -8.72
N ARG A 190 0.04 -10.88 -8.68
CA ARG A 190 1.04 -10.07 -9.38
C ARG A 190 0.80 -10.03 -10.89
N GLU A 191 0.52 -11.15 -11.53
CA GLU A 191 0.23 -11.20 -12.97
C GLU A 191 -1.03 -10.37 -13.31
N LYS A 192 -2.10 -10.47 -12.52
CA LYS A 192 -3.29 -9.64 -12.72
C LYS A 192 -3.01 -8.14 -12.60
N LEU A 193 -2.14 -7.74 -11.66
CA LEU A 193 -1.73 -6.34 -11.54
C LEU A 193 -0.90 -5.88 -12.74
N ILE A 194 -0.10 -6.76 -13.35
CA ILE A 194 0.61 -6.47 -14.60
C ILE A 194 -0.42 -6.24 -15.72
N ASP A 195 -1.40 -7.13 -15.88
CA ASP A 195 -2.47 -6.98 -16.87
C ASP A 195 -3.23 -5.64 -16.70
N ILE A 196 -3.55 -5.26 -15.45
CA ILE A 196 -4.17 -3.95 -15.16
C ILE A 196 -3.28 -2.81 -15.64
N THR A 197 -1.96 -2.85 -15.37
CA THR A 197 -1.06 -1.78 -15.82
C THR A 197 -0.99 -1.69 -17.35
N GLU A 198 -1.06 -2.81 -18.05
CA GLU A 198 -1.05 -2.85 -19.52
C GLU A 198 -2.35 -2.28 -20.08
N LYS A 199 -3.51 -2.72 -19.58
CA LYS A 199 -4.83 -2.19 -19.95
C LYS A 199 -4.90 -0.66 -19.77
N VAL A 200 -4.42 -0.14 -18.65
CA VAL A 200 -4.43 1.30 -18.37
C VAL A 200 -3.53 2.05 -19.36
N ARG A 201 -2.34 1.51 -19.67
CA ARG A 201 -1.41 2.12 -20.66
C ARG A 201 -1.96 2.12 -22.08
N GLU A 202 -2.65 1.05 -22.47
CA GLU A 202 -3.31 0.99 -23.78
C GLU A 202 -4.39 2.05 -23.92
N LYS A 203 -5.18 2.26 -22.86
CA LYS A 203 -6.21 3.30 -22.83
C LYS A 203 -5.62 4.72 -22.98
N ILE A 204 -4.58 5.05 -22.20
CA ILE A 204 -3.87 6.35 -22.33
C ILE A 204 -3.41 6.58 -23.79
N LYS A 205 -2.78 5.57 -24.41
CA LYS A 205 -2.31 5.65 -25.81
C LYS A 205 -3.47 5.79 -26.81
N GLY A 206 -4.64 5.25 -26.51
CA GLY A 206 -5.85 5.36 -27.34
C GLY A 206 -6.45 6.77 -27.31
N GLU A 207 -6.45 7.41 -26.14
CA GLU A 207 -6.93 8.78 -25.95
C GLU A 207 -6.04 9.81 -26.64
N ASP A 208 -4.71 9.66 -26.54
CA ASP A 208 -3.74 10.53 -27.21
C ASP A 208 -3.91 10.55 -28.75
N LYS A 209 -4.35 9.42 -29.34
CA LYS A 209 -4.60 9.31 -30.78
C LYS A 209 -5.92 9.96 -31.22
N ASN A 210 -6.92 10.00 -30.34
CA ASN A 210 -8.23 10.58 -30.62
C ASN A 210 -8.27 12.09 -30.37
N GLY A 211 -7.45 12.61 -29.44
CA GLY A 211 -7.31 14.05 -29.17
C GLY A 211 -6.47 14.85 -30.18
N GLN A 212 -5.91 14.20 -31.21
CA GLN A 212 -5.14 14.82 -32.29
C GLN A 212 -5.90 14.94 -33.62
N ARG A 213 -7.22 14.67 -33.63
CA ARG A 213 -8.08 14.80 -34.82
C ARG A 213 -9.06 15.95 -34.71
#